data_AF-A0A930A9E8-F1
#
_entry.id   AF-A0A930A9E8-F1
#
_cell.length_a   1.000
_cell.length_b   1.000
_cell.length_c   1.000
_cell.angle_alpha   90.00
_cell.angle_beta   90.00
_cell.angle_gamma   90.00
#
_symmetry.space_group_name_H-M   'P 1'
#
loop_
_entity.id
_entity.type
_entity.pdbx_description
1 polymer ?
#
loop_
_entity_poly.entity_id
_entity_poly.type
_entity_poly.pdbx_seq_one_letter_code
_entity_poly.pdbx_strand_id
1 'polypeptide(L)' 'CEKWCKQHEKTIEEVEKAGYRVGVAWQDGRMFHGPYSIRMNLALPLSRVQEAFERLNQYVFNANW' A
#
# COMPACT_ATOMS: atom_id res chain seq x y z
N CYS A 1 -4.47 5.01 -5.52
CA CYS A 1 -3.25 5.78 -5.20
C CYS A 1 -2.76 6.69 -6.33
N GLU A 2 -3.54 7.05 -7.35
CA GLU A 2 -3.03 7.80 -8.52
C GLU A 2 -2.39 9.14 -8.16
N LYS A 3 -3.11 10.01 -7.43
CA LYS A 3 -2.61 11.33 -7.04
C LYS A 3 -1.30 11.22 -6.25
N TRP A 4 -1.25 10.30 -5.29
CA TRP A 4 -0.09 10.09 -4.45
C TRP A 4 1.11 9.55 -5.24
N CYS A 5 0.89 8.58 -6.12
CA CYS A 5 1.91 8.05 -7.03
C CYS A 5 2.52 9.16 -7.90
N LYS A 6 1.68 10.01 -8.51
CA LYS A 6 2.14 11.13 -9.34
C LYS A 6 2.93 12.17 -8.54
N GLN A 7 2.48 12.50 -7.33
CA GLN A 7 3.14 13.50 -6.48
C GLN A 7 4.53 13.08 -6.01
N HIS A 8 4.77 11.78 -5.89
CA HIS A 8 6.04 11.25 -5.38
C HIS A 8 6.89 10.58 -6.48
N GLU A 9 6.48 10.71 -7.74
CA GLU A 9 7.15 10.13 -8.92
C GLU A 9 7.31 8.61 -8.87
N LYS A 10 6.27 7.92 -8.40
CA LYS A 10 6.35 6.46 -8.14
C LYS A 10 5.22 5.72 -8.82
N THR A 11 5.50 4.47 -9.13
CA THR A 11 4.57 3.53 -9.75
C THR A 11 3.79 2.76 -8.68
N ILE A 12 2.61 2.25 -9.04
CA ILE A 12 1.82 1.41 -8.12
C ILE A 12 2.57 0.15 -7.67
N GLU A 13 3.43 -0.39 -8.53
CA GLU A 13 4.27 -1.56 -8.25
C GLU A 13 5.36 -1.24 -7.22
N GLU A 14 5.92 -0.03 -7.23
CA GLU A 14 6.86 0.40 -6.19
C GLU A 14 6.17 0.56 -4.84
N VAL A 15 4.92 1.06 -4.81
CA VAL A 15 4.12 1.14 -3.59
C VAL A 15 3.83 -0.25 -3.04
N GLU A 16 3.46 -1.19 -3.90
CA GLU A 16 3.23 -2.59 -3.52
C GLU A 16 4.49 -3.23 -2.92
N LYS A 17 5.63 -3.11 -3.60
CA LYS A 17 6.92 -3.60 -3.08
C LYS A 17 7.30 -2.92 -1.76
N ALA A 18 6.98 -1.64 -1.59
CA ALA A 18 7.22 -0.93 -0.34
C ALA A 18 6.36 -1.47 0.81
N GLY A 19 5.08 -1.76 0.56
CA GLY A 19 4.21 -2.45 1.51
C GLY A 19 4.75 -3.81 1.93
N TYR A 20 5.22 -4.60 0.96
CA TYR A 20 5.76 -5.93 1.23
C TYR A 20 7.00 -5.88 2.12
N ARG A 21 7.89 -4.89 1.89
CA ARG A 21 9.10 -4.68 2.72
C ARG A 21 8.78 -4.38 4.18
N VAL A 22 7.59 -3.87 4.49
CA VAL A 22 7.15 -3.56 5.86
C VAL A 22 6.18 -4.60 6.42
N GLY A 23 6.05 -5.74 5.72
CA GLY A 23 5.24 -6.88 6.15
C GLY A 23 3.74 -6.70 5.94
N VAL A 24 3.32 -5.84 5.01
CA VAL A 24 1.92 -5.65 4.64
C VAL A 24 1.72 -6.08 3.19
N ALA A 25 1.13 -7.26 3.00
CA ALA A 25 0.85 -7.82 1.68
C ALA A 25 -0.57 -7.48 1.22
N TRP A 26 -0.68 -7.07 -0.04
CA TRP A 26 -1.93 -6.85 -0.78
C TRP A 26 -1.77 -7.28 -2.23
N GLN A 27 -2.87 -7.31 -2.97
CA GLN A 27 -2.88 -7.64 -4.38
C GLN A 27 -2.91 -6.38 -5.25
N ASP A 28 -2.19 -6.43 -6.36
CA ASP A 28 -2.27 -5.46 -7.43
C ASP A 28 -3.70 -5.33 -7.98
N GLY A 29 -4.23 -4.10 -7.95
CA GLY A 29 -5.57 -3.78 -8.43
C GLY A 29 -5.70 -3.71 -9.96
N ARG A 30 -4.60 -3.76 -10.73
CA ARG A 30 -4.63 -3.75 -12.20
C ARG A 30 -5.44 -4.91 -12.78
N MET A 31 -5.40 -6.07 -12.11
CA MET A 31 -6.21 -7.24 -12.46
C MET A 31 -7.74 -7.00 -12.32
N PHE A 32 -8.13 -5.92 -11.65
CA PHE A 32 -9.51 -5.50 -11.42
C PHE A 32 -9.81 -4.14 -12.06
N HIS A 33 -9.11 -3.80 -13.16
CA HIS A 33 -9.27 -2.56 -13.93
C HIS A 33 -8.95 -1.27 -13.16
N GLY A 34 -8.17 -1.37 -12.08
CA GLY A 34 -7.72 -0.22 -11.29
C GLY A 34 -6.22 0.04 -11.47
N PRO A 35 -5.79 0.93 -12.40
CA PRO A 35 -4.37 1.14 -12.72
C PRO A 35 -3.51 1.62 -11.54
N TYR A 36 -4.14 2.26 -10.54
CA TYR A 36 -3.50 2.69 -9.30
C TYR A 36 -4.21 2.15 -8.06
N SER A 37 -4.99 1.09 -8.20
CA SER A 37 -5.75 0.50 -7.09
C SER A 37 -4.95 -0.60 -6.40
N ILE A 38 -5.22 -0.78 -5.11
CA ILE A 38 -4.74 -1.92 -4.34
C ILE A 38 -5.95 -2.72 -3.85
N ARG A 39 -5.80 -4.03 -3.70
CA ARG A 39 -6.84 -4.89 -3.15
C ARG A 39 -6.34 -5.54 -1.86
N MET A 40 -6.98 -5.16 -0.75
CA MET A 40 -6.63 -5.63 0.59
C MET A 40 -7.77 -6.46 1.17
N ASN A 41 -7.44 -7.60 1.78
CA ASN A 41 -8.35 -8.33 2.64
C ASN A 41 -8.11 -7.90 4.10
N LEU A 42 -9.16 -7.49 4.80
CA LEU A 42 -9.10 -7.00 6.18
C LEU A 42 -9.69 -8.00 7.19
N ALA A 43 -9.80 -9.28 6.83
CA ALA A 43 -10.29 -10.36 7.69
C ALA A 43 -9.28 -10.78 8.78
N LEU A 44 -8.73 -9.80 9.51
CA LEU A 44 -7.82 -9.98 10.64
C LEU A 44 -8.44 -9.32 11.89
N PRO A 45 -7.98 -9.66 13.10
CA PRO A 45 -8.31 -8.88 14.30
C PRO A 45 -7.98 -7.40 14.09
N LEU A 46 -8.82 -6.51 14.63
CA LEU A 46 -8.67 -5.06 14.46
C LEU A 46 -7.26 -4.57 14.80
N SER A 47 -6.65 -5.09 15.87
CA SER A 47 -5.29 -4.73 16.28
C SER A 47 -4.24 -5.00 15.22
N ARG A 48 -4.37 -6.11 14.46
CA ARG A 48 -3.46 -6.44 13.35
C ARG A 48 -3.69 -5.53 12.14
N VAL A 49 -4.94 -5.15 11.91
CA VAL A 49 -5.27 -4.17 10.87
C VAL A 49 -4.63 -2.83 11.22
N GLN A 50 -4.82 -2.33 12.45
CA GLN A 50 -4.23 -1.08 12.94
C GLN A 50 -2.70 -1.09 12.79
N GLU A 51 -2.04 -2.15 13.25
CA GLU A 51 -0.59 -2.33 13.12
C GLU A 51 -0.13 -2.27 11.64
N ALA A 52 -0.86 -2.92 10.72
CA ALA A 52 -0.53 -2.88 9.29
C ALA A 52 -0.66 -1.46 8.71
N PHE A 53 -1.71 -0.72 9.05
CA PHE A 53 -1.89 0.66 8.60
C PHE A 53 -0.87 1.62 9.22
N GLU A 54 -0.48 1.43 10.48
CA GLU A 54 0.59 2.21 11.12
C GLU A 54 1.93 2.01 10.41
N ARG A 55 2.29 0.77 10.08
CA ARG A 55 3.51 0.47 9.31
C ARG A 55 3.49 1.15 7.94
N LEU A 56 2.37 1.07 7.22
CA LEU A 56 2.24 1.74 5.92
C LEU A 56 2.34 3.25 6.03
N ASN A 57 1.72 3.83 7.04
CA ASN A 57 1.79 5.24 7.31
C ASN A 57 3.24 5.69 7.55
N GLN A 58 3.94 5.01 8.47
CA GLN A 58 5.28 5.39 8.91
C GLN A 58 6.36 5.15 7.85
N TYR A 59 6.25 4.07 7.08
CA TYR A 59 7.36 3.58 6.25
C TYR A 59 7.09 3.65 4.73
N VAL A 60 5.87 3.96 4.30
CA VAL A 60 5.51 4.04 2.87
C VAL A 60 4.89 5.39 2.52
N PHE A 61 3.75 5.72 3.11
CA PHE A 61 2.95 6.86 2.65
C PHE A 61 3.40 8.22 3.17
N ASN A 62 4.03 8.25 4.35
CA ASN A 62 4.58 9.47 4.96
C ASN A 62 6.07 9.31 5.35
N ALA A 63 6.75 8.33 4.74
CA ALA A 63 8.20 8.18 4.87
C ALA A 63 8.93 9.19 3.96
N ASN A 64 10.21 9.42 4.25
CA ASN A 64 11.12 10.07 3.31
C ASN A 64 11.64 9.00 2.34
N TRP A 65 11.30 9.10 1.06
CA TRP A 65 11.55 8.10 0.02
C TRP A 65 11.71 8.72 -1.37
#